data_AF-A0A1V1ZDB7-F1
#
_entry.id   AF-A0A1V1ZDB7-F1
#
_cell.length_a   1.000
_cell.length_b   1.000
_cell.length_c   1.000
_cell.angle_alpha   90.00
_cell.angle_beta   90.00
_cell.angle_gamma   90.00
#
_symmetry.space_group_name_H-M   'P 1'
#
loop_
_entity.id
_entity.type
_entity.pdbx_description
1 polymer ?
#
loop_
_entity_poly.entity_id
_entity_poly.type
_entity_poly.pdbx_seq_one_letter_code
_entity_poly.pdbx_strand_id
1 'polypeptide(L)'
;MQTRDYDSYIQVEALKGFRQLNEEFTAVIPAQETNGYTNMYANSIAVSFLHDMEDEQLNAIHFFEDHQKTIMDTITGHLSKTFEAPKKALGLDCINILNEHKDGICYVAYRFLDAAGNRLIVKLHRDKIIEGGGFMRKLYNWLAKFKN
;
A
#
# COMPACT_ATOMS: atom_id res chain seq x y z
N MET A 1 -1.21 -10.22 -26.28
CA MET A 1 -1.19 -9.73 -24.88
C MET A 1 -2.14 -8.54 -24.86
N GLN A 2 -3.27 -8.64 -24.16
CA GLN A 2 -4.20 -7.52 -24.03
C GLN A 2 -3.63 -6.57 -22.98
N THR A 3 -3.31 -5.34 -23.37
CA THR A 3 -3.01 -4.23 -22.46
C THR A 3 -4.28 -3.94 -21.68
N ARG A 4 -4.30 -4.29 -20.39
CA ARG A 4 -5.37 -3.92 -19.47
C ARG A 4 -5.04 -2.52 -18.98
N ASP A 5 -5.88 -1.53 -19.31
CA ASP A 5 -5.74 -0.19 -18.76
C ASP A 5 -6.06 -0.25 -17.27
N TYR A 6 -5.08 0.06 -16.42
CA TYR A 6 -5.28 0.16 -14.98
C TYR A 6 -5.59 1.61 -14.62
N ASP A 7 -6.76 1.86 -14.04
CA ASP A 7 -7.03 3.14 -13.39
C ASP A 7 -6.06 3.33 -12.21
N SER A 8 -5.66 4.58 -11.94
CA SER A 8 -4.80 4.90 -10.78
C SER A 8 -5.46 4.55 -9.44
N TYR A 9 -6.78 4.35 -9.44
CA TYR A 9 -7.57 4.01 -8.27
C TYR A 9 -7.92 2.52 -8.28
N ILE A 10 -7.69 1.85 -7.15
CA ILE A 10 -8.13 0.48 -6.93
C ILE A 10 -9.13 0.44 -5.77
N GLN A 11 -10.19 -0.35 -5.94
CA GLN A 11 -11.10 -0.68 -4.87
C GLN A 11 -10.50 -1.79 -4.01
N VAL A 12 -10.46 -1.56 -2.70
CA VAL A 12 -9.98 -2.49 -1.69
C VAL A 12 -11.10 -2.72 -0.67
N GLU A 13 -11.97 -3.69 -0.92
CA GLU A 13 -13.14 -3.93 -0.07
C GLU A 13 -12.77 -4.24 1.39
N ALA A 14 -11.60 -4.88 1.57
CA ALA A 14 -11.06 -5.24 2.87
C ALA A 14 -10.58 -4.03 3.71
N LEU A 15 -10.61 -2.81 3.16
CA LEU A 15 -10.34 -1.58 3.90
C LEU A 15 -11.48 -1.13 4.82
N LYS A 16 -12.66 -1.75 4.77
CA LYS A 16 -13.75 -1.42 5.70
C LYS A 16 -13.26 -1.41 7.15
N GLY A 17 -13.61 -0.33 7.83
CA GLY A 17 -13.23 0.06 9.18
C GLY A 17 -12.05 1.05 9.25
N PHE A 18 -11.21 1.15 8.22
CA PHE A 18 -10.12 2.14 8.17
C PHE A 18 -10.66 3.57 8.00
N ARG A 19 -9.84 4.58 8.34
CA ARG A 19 -10.20 5.99 8.17
C ARG A 19 -10.00 6.47 6.74
N GLN A 20 -10.88 7.37 6.31
CA GLN A 20 -10.71 8.14 5.09
C GLN A 20 -9.55 9.11 5.24
N LEU A 21 -8.80 9.35 4.17
CA LEU A 21 -7.84 10.45 4.10
C LEU A 21 -8.48 11.70 3.50
N ASN A 22 -7.98 12.87 3.87
CA ASN A 22 -8.35 14.11 3.19
C ASN A 22 -7.91 14.10 1.71
N GLU A 23 -8.45 15.03 0.93
CA GLU A 23 -8.22 15.13 -0.51
C GLU A 23 -6.73 15.33 -0.87
N GLU A 24 -5.95 15.89 0.06
CA GLU A 24 -4.52 16.13 -0.10
C GLU A 24 -3.64 14.92 0.30
N PHE A 25 -4.24 13.83 0.81
CA PHE A 25 -3.53 12.65 1.32
C PHE A 25 -2.46 13.02 2.37
N THR A 26 -2.77 14.00 3.23
CA THR A 26 -1.87 14.52 4.27
C THR A 26 -2.30 14.13 5.69
N ALA A 27 -3.58 13.82 5.89
CA ALA A 27 -4.12 13.43 7.20
C ALA A 27 -5.33 12.51 7.08
N VAL A 28 -5.59 11.72 8.13
CA VAL A 28 -6.86 10.98 8.28
C VAL A 28 -7.99 11.93 8.69
N ILE A 29 -9.20 11.64 8.24
CA ILE A 29 -10.44 12.28 8.69
C ILE A 29 -11.04 11.39 9.80
N PRO A 30 -10.89 11.73 11.09
CA PRO A 30 -11.19 10.79 12.18
C PRO A 30 -12.66 10.37 12.28
N ALA A 31 -13.57 11.20 11.79
CA ALA A 31 -15.01 10.94 11.83
C ALA A 31 -15.51 10.11 10.64
N GLN A 32 -14.67 9.87 9.62
CA GLN A 32 -15.09 9.28 8.35
C GLN A 32 -14.39 7.95 8.10
N GLU A 33 -15.19 6.92 7.81
CA GLU A 33 -14.69 5.65 7.31
C GLU A 33 -14.28 5.80 5.84
N THR A 34 -13.24 5.07 5.43
CA THR A 34 -12.79 5.03 4.03
C THR A 34 -13.92 4.64 3.07
N ASN A 35 -13.93 5.25 1.89
CA ASN A 35 -14.76 4.82 0.77
C ASN A 35 -14.27 3.51 0.11
N GLY A 36 -13.14 2.95 0.57
CA GLY A 36 -12.56 1.72 0.07
C GLY A 36 -11.66 1.88 -1.16
N TYR A 37 -11.39 3.11 -1.60
CA TYR A 37 -10.51 3.36 -2.75
C TYR A 37 -9.15 3.91 -2.31
N THR A 38 -8.10 3.50 -3.01
CA THR A 38 -6.74 3.99 -2.78
C THR A 38 -5.98 4.07 -4.10
N ASN A 39 -4.88 4.83 -4.13
CA ASN A 39 -4.04 4.91 -5.31
C ASN A 39 -3.09 3.71 -5.40
N MET A 40 -2.94 3.16 -6.60
CA MET A 40 -1.92 2.16 -6.91
C MET A 40 -0.80 2.76 -7.77
N TYR A 41 0.43 2.44 -7.39
CA TYR A 41 1.64 2.84 -8.08
C TYR A 41 2.49 1.61 -8.42
N ALA A 42 3.25 1.67 -9.50
CA ALA A 42 4.40 0.79 -9.73
C ALA A 42 5.67 1.65 -9.75
N ASN A 43 6.59 1.35 -8.85
CA ASN A 43 7.82 2.10 -8.63
C ASN A 43 7.58 3.62 -8.47
N SER A 44 6.54 3.99 -7.71
CA SER A 44 6.11 5.38 -7.50
C SER A 44 5.58 6.13 -8.72
N ILE A 45 5.34 5.44 -9.84
CA ILE A 45 4.63 5.95 -11.01
C ILE A 45 3.19 5.41 -10.92
N ALA A 46 2.17 6.27 -11.11
CA ALA A 46 0.80 5.79 -11.04
C ALA A 46 0.56 4.79 -12.18
N VAL A 47 -0.13 3.69 -11.89
CA VAL A 47 -0.29 2.59 -12.85
C VAL A 47 -0.99 3.03 -14.14
N SER A 48 -1.83 4.08 -14.08
CA SER A 48 -2.49 4.69 -15.25
C SER A 48 -1.55 5.42 -16.21
N PHE A 49 -0.32 5.74 -15.80
CA PHE A 49 0.71 6.35 -16.66
C PHE A 49 1.70 5.33 -17.22
N LEU A 50 1.57 4.05 -16.85
CA LEU A 50 2.44 3.00 -17.35
C LEU A 50 1.87 2.44 -18.65
N HIS A 51 2.60 2.61 -19.74
CA HIS A 51 2.23 2.06 -21.04
C HIS A 51 2.48 0.56 -21.11
N ASP A 52 3.50 0.07 -20.40
CA ASP A 52 3.84 -1.33 -20.25
C ASP A 52 4.28 -1.58 -18.81
N MET A 53 3.92 -2.75 -18.28
CA MET A 53 4.32 -3.24 -16.95
C MET A 53 5.03 -4.58 -17.12
N GLU A 54 6.04 -4.80 -16.28
CA GLU A 54 6.75 -6.09 -16.25
C GLU A 54 5.84 -7.21 -15.72
N ASP A 55 6.07 -8.45 -16.18
CA ASP A 55 5.26 -9.61 -15.80
C ASP A 55 5.19 -9.79 -14.27
N GLU A 56 6.28 -9.55 -13.55
CA GLU A 56 6.32 -9.65 -12.09
C GLU A 56 5.46 -8.59 -11.38
N GLN A 57 5.28 -7.43 -12.00
CA GLN A 57 4.43 -6.36 -11.49
C GLN A 57 2.95 -6.70 -11.73
N LEU A 58 2.63 -7.20 -12.93
CA LEU A 58 1.28 -7.70 -13.25
C LEU A 58 0.90 -8.86 -12.32
N ASN A 59 1.83 -9.79 -12.07
CA ASN A 59 1.63 -10.89 -11.13
C ASN A 59 1.35 -10.38 -9.71
N ALA A 60 1.99 -9.29 -9.29
CA ALA A 60 1.73 -8.68 -7.98
C ALA A 60 0.32 -8.07 -7.90
N ILE A 61 -0.15 -7.42 -8.98
CA ILE A 61 -1.51 -6.89 -9.07
C ILE A 61 -2.53 -8.02 -9.01
N HIS A 62 -2.40 -9.03 -9.87
CA HIS A 62 -3.33 -10.16 -9.90
C HIS A 62 -3.38 -10.89 -8.56
N PHE A 63 -2.21 -11.13 -7.95
CA PHE A 63 -2.18 -11.73 -6.61
C PHE A 63 -2.92 -10.86 -5.58
N PHE A 64 -2.73 -9.54 -5.62
CA PHE A 64 -3.47 -8.62 -4.76
C PHE A 64 -4.98 -8.70 -4.98
N GLU A 65 -5.44 -8.62 -6.24
CA GLU A 65 -6.87 -8.70 -6.59
C GLU A 65 -7.52 -9.97 -6.03
N ASP A 66 -6.82 -11.11 -6.13
CA ASP A 66 -7.33 -12.42 -5.66
C ASP A 66 -7.26 -12.59 -4.12
N HIS A 67 -6.39 -11.84 -3.42
CA HIS A 67 -6.07 -12.08 -2.01
C HIS A 67 -6.24 -10.85 -1.11
N GLN A 68 -6.97 -9.82 -1.55
CA GLN A 68 -7.11 -8.54 -0.84
C GLN A 68 -7.42 -8.71 0.65
N LYS A 69 -8.40 -9.57 0.97
CA LYS A 69 -8.83 -9.82 2.36
C LYS A 69 -7.69 -10.36 3.21
N THR A 70 -7.01 -11.42 2.74
CA THR A 70 -5.91 -12.06 3.47
C THR A 70 -4.76 -11.08 3.69
N ILE A 71 -4.40 -10.32 2.66
CA ILE A 71 -3.36 -9.29 2.73
C ILE A 71 -3.70 -8.24 3.79
N MET A 72 -4.92 -7.70 3.75
CA MET A 72 -5.34 -6.65 4.68
C MET A 72 -5.50 -7.17 6.11
N ASP A 73 -5.94 -8.42 6.30
CA ASP A 73 -5.98 -9.07 7.61
C ASP A 73 -4.56 -9.24 8.18
N THR A 74 -3.60 -9.70 7.37
CA THR A 74 -2.19 -9.82 7.78
C THR A 74 -1.61 -8.46 8.18
N ILE A 75 -1.84 -7.41 7.36
CA ILE A 75 -1.37 -6.06 7.65
C ILE A 75 -2.01 -5.55 8.95
N THR A 76 -3.32 -5.71 9.11
CA THR A 76 -4.05 -5.26 10.30
C THR A 76 -3.51 -5.96 11.55
N GLY A 77 -3.33 -7.29 11.51
CA GLY A 77 -2.77 -8.05 12.63
C GLY A 77 -1.36 -7.59 13.02
N HIS A 78 -0.55 -7.16 12.06
CA HIS A 78 0.76 -6.58 12.34
C HIS A 78 0.69 -5.18 12.93
N LEU A 79 -0.17 -4.30 12.38
CA LEU A 79 -0.36 -2.95 12.90
C LEU A 79 -0.96 -2.96 14.32
N SER A 80 -1.76 -3.97 14.67
CA SER A 80 -2.31 -4.16 16.02
C SER A 80 -1.24 -4.37 17.11
N LYS A 81 0.01 -4.66 16.74
CA LYS A 81 1.13 -4.71 17.69
C LYS A 81 1.57 -3.32 18.18
N THR A 82 1.21 -2.28 17.45
CA THR A 82 1.59 -0.88 17.72
C THR A 82 0.37 -0.01 18.03
N PHE A 83 -0.78 -0.29 17.42
CA PHE A 83 -2.01 0.46 17.58
C PHE A 83 -3.07 -0.42 18.22
N GLU A 84 -3.74 0.06 19.26
CA GLU A 84 -4.83 -0.69 19.92
C GLU A 84 -6.00 -0.95 18.95
N ALA A 85 -6.33 0.03 18.10
CA ALA A 85 -7.37 -0.07 17.09
C ALA A 85 -6.89 0.52 15.74
N PRO A 86 -6.03 -0.20 14.98
CA PRO A 86 -5.37 0.35 13.79
C PRO A 86 -6.37 0.87 12.75
N LYS A 87 -7.47 0.15 12.53
CA LYS A 87 -8.56 0.59 11.64
C LYS A 87 -9.13 1.96 12.04
N LYS A 88 -9.31 2.23 13.34
CA LYS A 88 -9.86 3.51 13.80
C LYS A 88 -8.83 4.65 13.82
N ALA A 89 -7.55 4.34 13.73
CA ALA A 89 -6.45 5.31 13.85
C ALA A 89 -5.78 5.65 12.52
N LEU A 90 -5.86 4.76 11.53
CA LEU A 90 -5.09 4.84 10.30
C LEU A 90 -5.99 4.92 9.07
N GLY A 91 -5.50 5.58 8.02
CA GLY A 91 -6.03 5.50 6.67
C GLY A 91 -4.97 4.97 5.70
N LEU A 92 -5.39 4.19 4.70
CA LEU A 92 -4.49 3.73 3.64
C LEU A 92 -4.32 4.85 2.60
N ASP A 93 -3.08 5.28 2.41
CA ASP A 93 -2.68 6.30 1.45
C ASP A 93 -2.51 5.70 0.06
N CYS A 94 -1.65 4.69 -0.06
CA CYS A 94 -1.43 4.04 -1.33
C CYS A 94 -0.90 2.61 -1.21
N ILE A 95 -0.96 1.91 -2.34
CA ILE A 95 -0.30 0.64 -2.60
C ILE A 95 0.78 0.88 -3.66
N ASN A 96 2.02 0.49 -3.40
CA ASN A 96 3.13 0.69 -4.34
C ASN A 96 3.82 -0.65 -4.63
N ILE A 97 3.76 -1.10 -5.88
CA ILE A 97 4.48 -2.26 -6.39
C ILE A 97 5.94 -1.85 -6.56
N LEU A 98 6.86 -2.58 -5.94
CA LEU A 98 8.28 -2.23 -5.92
C LEU A 98 9.00 -2.88 -7.11
N ASN A 99 10.12 -2.28 -7.53
CA ASN A 99 11.00 -2.85 -8.56
C ASN A 99 11.87 -4.02 -8.05
N GLU A 100 11.59 -4.50 -6.84
CA GLU A 100 12.22 -5.69 -6.27
C GLU A 100 11.22 -6.84 -6.42
N HIS A 101 11.71 -8.02 -6.79
CA HIS A 101 10.87 -9.21 -6.95
C HIS A 101 11.57 -10.47 -6.46
N LYS A 102 10.77 -11.49 -6.16
CA LYS A 102 11.22 -12.82 -5.79
C LYS A 102 10.18 -13.83 -6.24
N ASP A 103 10.61 -14.98 -6.77
CA ASP A 103 9.72 -16.06 -7.22
C ASP A 103 8.67 -15.58 -8.25
N GLY A 104 9.11 -14.72 -9.20
CA GLY A 104 8.28 -14.19 -10.29
C GLY A 104 7.22 -13.17 -9.88
N ILE A 105 7.33 -12.56 -8.69
CA ILE A 105 6.37 -11.57 -8.19
C ILE A 105 7.08 -10.43 -7.44
N CYS A 106 6.66 -9.19 -7.71
CA CYS A 106 7.17 -8.01 -7.03
C CYS A 106 6.76 -7.96 -5.55
N TYR A 107 7.60 -7.34 -4.73
CA TYR A 107 7.21 -6.90 -3.39
C TYR A 107 6.23 -5.73 -3.48
N VAL A 108 5.35 -5.60 -2.49
CA VAL A 108 4.34 -4.53 -2.45
C VAL A 108 4.44 -3.78 -1.13
N ALA A 109 4.48 -2.46 -1.20
CA ALA A 109 4.48 -1.57 -0.04
C ALA A 109 3.11 -0.92 0.14
N TYR A 110 2.56 -1.05 1.34
CA TYR A 110 1.31 -0.43 1.76
C TYR A 110 1.64 0.74 2.68
N ARG A 111 1.24 1.95 2.28
CA ARG A 111 1.51 3.17 3.04
C ARG A 111 0.26 3.62 3.78
N PHE A 112 0.38 3.79 5.09
CA PHE A 112 -0.68 4.27 5.96
C PHE A 112 -0.31 5.62 6.56
N LEU A 113 -1.33 6.42 6.89
CA LEU A 113 -1.22 7.67 7.64
C LEU A 113 -1.97 7.56 8.96
N ASP A 114 -1.44 8.20 10.00
CA ASP A 114 -2.17 8.46 11.24
C ASP A 114 -2.75 9.89 11.28
N ALA A 115 -3.45 10.21 12.36
CA ALA A 115 -4.06 11.54 12.56
C ALA A 115 -3.05 12.69 12.73
N ALA A 116 -1.78 12.38 13.02
CA ALA A 116 -0.71 13.36 13.09
C ALA A 116 0.06 13.47 11.75
N GLY A 117 -0.39 12.80 10.70
CA GLY A 117 0.23 12.81 9.38
C GLY A 117 1.48 11.93 9.27
N ASN A 118 1.74 11.09 10.28
CA ASN A 118 2.90 10.21 10.26
C ASN A 118 2.67 9.04 9.31
N ARG A 119 3.69 8.74 8.53
CA ARG A 119 3.66 7.68 7.52
C ARG A 119 4.19 6.37 8.10
N LEU A 120 3.41 5.31 7.93
CA LEU A 120 3.81 3.94 8.20
C LEU A 120 3.84 3.16 6.90
N ILE A 121 4.85 2.31 6.72
CA ILE A 121 4.96 1.45 5.55
C ILE A 121 5.06 0.01 6.01
N VAL A 122 4.27 -0.85 5.36
CA VAL A 122 4.34 -2.30 5.52
C VAL A 122 4.68 -2.90 4.15
N LYS A 123 5.84 -3.55 4.05
CA LYS A 123 6.33 -4.22 2.84
C LYS A 123 6.01 -5.70 2.92
N LEU A 124 5.31 -6.21 1.92
CA LEU A 124 4.90 -7.59 1.79
C LEU A 124 5.54 -8.25 0.56
N HIS A 125 5.75 -9.56 0.67
CA HIS A 125 5.86 -10.46 -0.47
C HIS A 125 4.62 -11.35 -0.44
N ARG A 126 3.76 -11.23 -1.46
CA ARG A 126 2.42 -11.85 -1.43
C ARG A 126 1.64 -11.41 -0.18
N ASP A 127 1.27 -12.36 0.67
CA ASP A 127 0.53 -12.18 1.92
C ASP A 127 1.44 -12.15 3.17
N LYS A 128 2.78 -12.15 2.99
CA LYS A 128 3.74 -12.22 4.10
C LYS A 128 4.46 -10.90 4.30
N ILE A 129 4.53 -10.45 5.54
CA ILE A 129 5.28 -9.25 5.93
C ILE A 129 6.78 -9.55 5.89
N ILE A 130 7.50 -8.74 5.14
CA ILE A 130 8.96 -8.81 5.01
C ILE A 130 9.63 -7.71 5.82
N GLU A 131 9.00 -6.52 5.84
CA GLU A 131 9.41 -5.41 6.67
C GLU A 131 8.17 -4.64 7.11
N GLY A 132 8.09 -4.29 8.40
CA GLY A 132 7.00 -3.49 8.91
C GLY A 132 7.31 -3.01 10.32
N GLY A 133 7.02 -1.74 10.59
CA GLY A 133 7.21 -1.14 11.91
C GLY A 133 8.46 -0.26 11.98
N GLY A 134 8.31 0.98 11.53
CA GLY A 134 9.26 2.04 11.78
C GLY A 134 8.66 3.38 11.40
N PHE A 135 8.27 4.18 12.39
CA PHE A 135 8.13 5.63 12.22
C PHE A 135 9.39 6.13 11.51
N MET A 136 9.19 6.79 10.36
CA MET A 136 10.22 7.20 9.39
C MET A 136 11.56 7.63 10.02
N ARG A 137 12.47 6.68 10.20
CA ARG A 137 13.90 6.95 10.36
C ARG A 137 14.79 6.10 9.43
N LYS A 138 14.28 4.97 8.92
CA LYS A 138 15.02 4.11 7.98
C LYS A 138 14.72 4.38 6.50
N LEU A 139 13.50 4.80 6.13
CA LEU A 139 13.16 5.00 4.72
C LEU A 139 13.89 6.20 4.09
N TYR A 140 14.22 7.25 4.86
CA TYR A 140 14.98 8.38 4.33
C TYR A 140 16.38 7.95 3.88
N ASN A 141 17.04 7.06 4.62
CA ASN A 141 18.32 6.46 4.23
C ASN A 141 18.18 5.43 3.08
N TRP A 142 17.01 4.83 2.92
CA TRP A 142 16.75 3.88 1.83
C TRP A 142 16.44 4.60 0.51
N LEU A 143 15.54 5.60 0.51
CA LEU A 143 15.25 6.43 -0.66
C LEU A 143 16.44 7.30 -1.08
N ALA A 144 17.28 7.75 -0.13
CA ALA A 144 18.51 8.47 -0.44
C ALA A 144 19.57 7.61 -1.17
N LYS A 145 19.48 6.28 -1.09
CA LYS A 145 20.37 5.37 -1.83
C LYS A 145 20.01 5.19 -3.30
N PHE A 146 18.82 5.64 -3.74
CA PHE A 146 18.38 5.57 -5.13
C PHE A 146 18.42 6.94 -5.84
N LYS A 147 19.02 7.95 -5.21
CA LYS A 147 19.23 9.30 -5.78
C LYS A 147 20.68 9.61 -6.19
N ASN A 148 21.57 8.62 -6.19
CA ASN A 148 22.95 8.72 -6.69
C ASN A 148 23.21 7.67 -7.77
#